data_AF-A0A421B684-F1
#
_entry.id   AF-A0A421B684-F1
#
_cell.length_a   1.000
_cell.length_b   1.000
_cell.length_c   1.000
_cell.angle_alpha   90.00
_cell.angle_beta   90.00
_cell.angle_gamma   90.00
#
_symmetry.space_group_name_H-M   'P 1'
#
loop_
_entity.id
_entity.type
_entity.pdbx_description
1 polymer ?
#
loop_
_entity_poly.entity_id
_entity_poly.type
_entity_poly.pdbx_seq_one_letter_code
_entity_poly.pdbx_strand_id
1 'polypeptide(L)'
;MPDGNGRALAGSGISDQFMVGDRLVSPPGTGAPSAGYFRFESLIVLDSLIAQWKTITDRISACQRQLTTAYDIVQPPAQDPASDSEAEATRQTLVKAIEHNKTMREYARDYVHMLTAARQAYAATEAVNSATLRSEEG
;
A
#
# COMPACT_ATOMS: atom_id res chain seq x y z
N MET A 1 -21.61 -43.54 1.54
CA MET A 1 -21.49 -43.03 2.92
C MET A 1 -20.01 -42.70 3.17
N PRO A 2 -19.68 -41.64 3.96
CA PRO A 2 -18.30 -41.25 4.34
C PRO A 2 -17.78 -42.09 5.53
N ASP A 3 -16.61 -41.91 6.15
CA ASP A 3 -15.54 -40.87 6.13
C ASP A 3 -14.15 -41.58 6.30
N GLY A 4 -12.96 -40.95 6.32
CA GLY A 4 -12.57 -39.53 6.27
C GLY A 4 -11.10 -39.29 6.66
N ASN A 5 -10.68 -38.02 6.61
CA ASN A 5 -9.49 -37.41 7.25
C ASN A 5 -8.07 -37.61 6.64
N GLY A 6 -7.39 -36.49 6.30
CA GLY A 6 -6.07 -36.53 5.64
C GLY A 6 -5.36 -35.21 5.27
N ARG A 7 -5.67 -34.07 5.92
CA ARG A 7 -4.89 -32.79 5.98
C ARG A 7 -4.24 -32.16 4.71
N ALA A 8 -4.56 -30.87 4.52
CA ALA A 8 -3.63 -29.72 4.33
C ALA A 8 -3.50 -28.97 2.97
N LEU A 9 -3.63 -27.64 3.09
CA LEU A 9 -2.95 -26.51 2.39
C LEU A 9 -3.37 -26.01 0.98
N ALA A 10 -3.95 -24.79 1.02
CA ALA A 10 -3.54 -23.58 0.29
C ALA A 10 -3.71 -23.43 -1.25
N GLY A 11 -4.36 -22.33 -1.66
CA GLY A 11 -4.03 -21.59 -2.90
C GLY A 11 -5.22 -21.05 -3.72
N SER A 12 -5.18 -19.74 -4.02
CA SER A 12 -6.01 -19.01 -5.01
C SER A 12 -7.51 -18.84 -4.71
N GLY A 13 -8.16 -17.70 -5.00
CA GLY A 13 -7.66 -16.41 -5.49
C GLY A 13 -8.79 -15.40 -5.80
N ILE A 14 -8.49 -14.10 -5.61
CA ILE A 14 -9.12 -12.91 -6.23
C ILE A 14 -10.66 -12.80 -6.22
N SER A 15 -11.24 -11.96 -5.33
CA SER A 15 -12.11 -10.80 -5.67
C SER A 15 -12.96 -10.28 -4.48
N ASP A 16 -13.38 -9.02 -4.59
CA ASP A 16 -14.59 -8.41 -4.02
C ASP A 16 -14.68 -8.07 -2.50
N GLN A 17 -14.27 -6.85 -2.14
CA GLN A 17 -15.23 -5.81 -1.67
C GLN A 17 -14.56 -4.43 -1.42
N PHE A 18 -14.76 -3.52 -2.38
CA PHE A 18 -14.57 -2.08 -2.24
C PHE A 18 -15.84 -1.41 -2.76
N MET A 19 -16.48 -0.56 -1.96
CA MET A 19 -17.76 0.06 -2.27
C MET A 19 -17.72 1.58 -2.15
N VAL A 20 -18.37 2.27 -3.08
CA VAL A 20 -18.45 3.73 -3.09
C VAL A 20 -19.93 4.13 -3.05
N GLY A 21 -20.31 4.95 -2.07
CA GLY A 21 -21.71 5.27 -1.76
C GLY A 21 -22.20 4.52 -0.51
N ASP A 22 -23.46 4.08 -0.52
CA ASP A 22 -24.17 3.46 0.62
C ASP A 22 -23.71 2.02 0.97
N ARG A 23 -22.44 1.66 0.72
CA ARG A 23 -21.94 0.28 0.84
C ARG A 23 -20.47 0.26 1.32
N LEU A 24 -19.99 -0.88 1.86
CA LEU A 24 -18.76 -0.98 2.69
C LEU A 24 -17.42 -1.25 1.94
N VAL A 25 -16.34 -0.63 2.42
CA VAL A 25 -14.93 -0.88 2.02
C VAL A 25 -14.14 -1.45 3.20
N SER A 26 -13.29 -2.48 2.97
CA SER A 26 -12.21 -2.85 3.90
C SER A 26 -11.16 -3.77 3.28
N PRO A 27 -9.85 -3.48 3.48
CA PRO A 27 -8.80 -4.51 3.58
C PRO A 27 -8.30 -4.66 5.05
N PRO A 28 -7.77 -5.83 5.45
CA PRO A 28 -7.76 -6.23 6.86
C PRO A 28 -6.44 -5.99 7.62
N GLY A 29 -6.58 -5.70 8.92
CA GLY A 29 -5.50 -5.64 9.90
C GLY A 29 -5.98 -5.97 11.32
N THR A 30 -6.60 -7.16 11.48
CA THR A 30 -7.00 -7.80 12.76
C THR A 30 -7.64 -6.88 13.81
N GLY A 31 -8.81 -6.33 13.47
CA GLY A 31 -9.68 -5.63 14.40
C GLY A 31 -10.80 -4.97 13.60
N ALA A 32 -12.03 -5.46 13.73
CA ALA A 32 -13.16 -4.92 12.97
C ALA A 32 -13.41 -3.46 13.38
N PRO A 33 -13.20 -2.46 12.50
CA PRO A 33 -13.60 -1.10 12.79
C PRO A 33 -15.11 -1.03 12.51
N SER A 34 -15.92 -1.17 13.56
CA SER A 34 -17.37 -1.02 13.49
C SER A 34 -17.74 0.33 12.85
N ALA A 35 -18.21 0.31 11.60
CA ALA A 35 -18.75 1.46 10.87
C ALA A 35 -17.96 2.78 11.08
N GLY A 36 -16.63 2.71 10.98
CA GLY A 36 -15.74 3.84 11.18
C GLY A 36 -15.73 4.81 10.00
N TYR A 37 -16.70 5.74 9.95
CA TYR A 37 -16.72 6.81 8.97
C TYR A 37 -15.43 7.64 9.05
N PHE A 38 -14.60 7.61 8.00
CA PHE A 38 -13.54 8.59 7.83
C PHE A 38 -14.16 9.96 7.52
N ARG A 39 -14.53 10.74 8.55
CA ARG A 39 -14.88 12.16 8.37
C ARG A 39 -13.60 12.96 8.10
N PHE A 40 -13.18 13.01 6.85
CA PHE A 40 -12.20 14.00 6.41
C PHE A 40 -12.84 15.38 6.46
N GLU A 41 -12.28 16.30 7.25
CA GLU A 41 -12.86 17.63 7.51
C GLU A 41 -12.92 18.53 6.25
N SER A 42 -12.11 18.24 5.24
CA SER A 42 -12.19 18.88 3.92
C SER A 42 -11.44 18.08 2.85
N LEU A 43 -11.76 18.37 1.57
CA LEU A 43 -10.97 17.90 0.42
C LEU A 43 -9.50 18.34 0.50
N ILE A 44 -9.19 19.48 1.13
CA ILE A 44 -7.83 20.00 1.33
C ILE A 44 -7.00 19.06 2.22
N VAL A 45 -7.60 18.50 3.28
CA VAL A 45 -6.92 17.54 4.16
C VAL A 45 -6.64 16.23 3.41
N LEU A 46 -7.59 15.76 2.61
CA LEU A 46 -7.42 14.61 1.70
C LEU A 46 -6.29 14.83 0.69
N ASP A 47 -6.24 15.99 0.04
CA ASP A 47 -5.20 16.35 -0.92
C ASP A 47 -3.80 16.43 -0.28
N SER A 48 -3.70 17.03 0.91
CA SER A 48 -2.46 17.06 1.69
C SER A 48 -1.99 15.65 2.07
N LEU A 49 -2.91 14.76 2.48
CA LEU A 49 -2.57 13.38 2.83
C LEU A 49 -2.11 12.58 1.60
N ILE A 50 -2.79 12.74 0.45
CA ILE A 50 -2.38 12.15 -0.84
C ILE A 50 -0.98 12.62 -1.23
N ALA A 51 -0.67 13.91 -1.10
CA ALA A 51 0.64 14.47 -1.42
C ALA A 51 1.76 13.92 -0.51
N GLN A 52 1.49 13.76 0.79
CA GLN A 52 2.42 13.14 1.74
C GLN A 52 2.72 11.68 1.39
N TRP A 53 1.69 10.87 1.08
CA TRP A 53 1.88 9.47 0.71
C TRP A 53 2.57 9.27 -0.65
N LYS A 54 2.34 10.17 -1.62
CA LYS A 54 3.15 10.23 -2.85
C LYS A 54 4.63 10.51 -2.54
N THR A 55 4.91 11.51 -1.71
CA THR A 55 6.27 11.83 -1.26
C THR A 55 6.96 10.65 -0.56
N ILE A 56 6.23 9.89 0.26
CA ILE A 56 6.72 8.65 0.88
C ILE A 56 7.05 7.60 -0.19
N THR A 57 6.16 7.39 -1.17
CA THR A 57 6.35 6.45 -2.28
C THR A 57 7.59 6.79 -3.13
N ASP A 58 7.82 8.07 -3.39
CA ASP A 58 9.01 8.56 -4.12
C ASP A 58 10.30 8.33 -3.33
N ARG A 59 10.28 8.59 -2.01
CA ARG A 59 11.43 8.33 -1.12
C ARG A 59 11.75 6.84 -1.03
N ILE A 60 10.74 5.97 -0.90
CA ILE A 60 10.92 4.51 -0.94
C ILE A 60 11.57 4.09 -2.26
N SER A 61 11.11 4.64 -3.38
CA SER A 61 11.65 4.36 -4.72
C SER A 61 13.07 4.90 -4.94
N ALA A 62 13.45 6.00 -4.28
CA ALA A 62 14.83 6.47 -4.24
C ALA A 62 15.73 5.52 -3.42
N CYS A 63 15.28 5.07 -2.25
CA CYS A 63 15.98 4.07 -1.46
C CYS A 63 16.12 2.73 -2.21
N GLN A 64 15.13 2.31 -3.02
CA GLN A 64 15.28 1.06 -3.79
C GLN A 64 16.45 1.14 -4.77
N ARG A 65 16.60 2.26 -5.48
CA ARG A 65 17.73 2.48 -6.39
C ARG A 65 19.06 2.42 -5.64
N GLN A 66 19.16 3.07 -4.48
CA GLN A 66 20.35 3.01 -3.63
C GLN A 66 20.69 1.59 -3.15
N LEU A 67 19.68 0.81 -2.74
CA LEU A 67 19.86 -0.58 -2.31
C LEU A 67 20.28 -1.49 -3.46
N THR A 68 19.71 -1.32 -4.65
CA THR A 68 20.12 -2.06 -5.86
C THR A 68 21.55 -1.73 -6.24
N THR A 69 21.91 -0.44 -6.33
CA THR A 69 23.30 -0.03 -6.60
C THR A 69 24.27 -0.54 -5.54
N ALA A 70 23.89 -0.54 -4.25
CA ALA A 70 24.71 -1.12 -3.18
C ALA A 70 24.91 -2.63 -3.38
N TYR A 71 23.87 -3.37 -3.77
CA TYR A 71 23.97 -4.80 -4.06
C TYR A 71 24.93 -5.08 -5.22
N ASP A 72 24.82 -4.31 -6.31
CA ASP A 72 25.62 -4.49 -7.53
C ASP A 72 27.13 -4.21 -7.32
N ILE A 73 27.49 -3.35 -6.35
CA ILE A 73 28.89 -2.98 -6.07
C ILE A 73 29.54 -3.77 -4.92
N VAL A 74 28.80 -4.61 -4.18
CA VAL A 74 29.36 -5.37 -3.05
C VAL A 74 30.30 -6.48 -3.55
N GLN A 75 31.58 -6.29 -3.29
CA GLN A 75 32.66 -7.20 -3.61
C GLN A 75 33.49 -7.53 -2.34
N PRO A 76 34.11 -8.73 -2.27
CA PRO A 76 35.03 -9.07 -1.19
C PRO A 76 36.20 -8.07 -1.11
N PRO A 77 36.56 -7.54 0.08
CA PRO A 77 37.68 -6.61 0.21
C PRO A 77 39.06 -7.28 -0.02
N ALA A 78 39.15 -8.59 0.15
CA ALA A 78 40.31 -9.42 -0.18
C ALA A 78 39.86 -10.80 -0.69
N GLN A 79 40.78 -11.56 -1.27
CA GLN A 79 40.54 -12.90 -1.84
C GLN A 79 40.73 -14.01 -0.79
N ASP A 80 40.16 -13.82 0.40
CA ASP A 80 40.20 -14.78 1.49
C ASP A 80 38.77 -15.24 1.87
N PRO A 81 38.61 -16.46 2.44
CA PRO A 81 37.29 -17.02 2.73
C PRO A 81 36.42 -16.20 3.69
N ALA A 82 37.00 -15.38 4.58
CA ALA A 82 36.23 -14.51 5.47
C ALA A 82 35.71 -13.29 4.71
N SER A 83 36.55 -12.65 3.89
CA SER A 83 36.14 -11.57 2.99
C SER A 83 35.01 -11.98 2.02
N ASP A 84 35.08 -13.20 1.46
CA ASP A 84 34.03 -13.75 0.60
C ASP A 84 32.71 -13.96 1.39
N SER A 85 32.81 -14.51 2.60
CA SER A 85 31.67 -14.76 3.48
C SER A 85 30.95 -13.46 3.90
N GLU A 86 31.69 -12.42 4.26
CA GLU A 86 31.12 -11.11 4.65
C GLU A 86 30.47 -10.37 3.47
N ALA A 87 31.08 -10.42 2.29
CA ALA A 87 30.46 -9.88 1.07
C ALA A 87 29.15 -10.61 0.72
N GLU A 88 29.10 -11.93 0.90
CA GLU A 88 27.89 -12.71 0.67
C GLU A 88 26.79 -12.45 1.72
N ALA A 89 27.14 -12.40 3.00
CA ALA A 89 26.20 -12.01 4.08
C ALA A 89 25.63 -10.60 3.85
N THR A 90 26.45 -9.68 3.33
CA THR A 90 26.04 -8.32 2.94
C THR A 90 25.05 -8.36 1.77
N ARG A 91 25.36 -9.10 0.69
CA ARG A 91 24.44 -9.30 -0.44
C ARG A 91 23.08 -9.87 -0.02
N GLN A 92 23.07 -10.91 0.82
CA GLN A 92 21.84 -11.52 1.33
C GLN A 92 21.00 -10.55 2.18
N THR A 93 21.65 -9.67 2.94
CA THR A 93 20.98 -8.61 3.71
C THR A 93 20.36 -7.56 2.79
N LEU A 94 21.08 -7.15 1.74
CA LEU A 94 20.58 -6.21 0.74
C LEU A 94 19.39 -6.78 -0.05
N VAL A 95 19.39 -8.07 -0.42
CA VAL A 95 18.23 -8.74 -1.04
C VAL A 95 16.98 -8.61 -0.16
N LYS A 96 17.10 -8.89 1.14
CA LYS A 96 15.98 -8.75 2.10
C LYS A 96 15.50 -7.31 2.21
N ALA A 97 16.42 -6.33 2.19
CA ALA A 97 16.08 -4.91 2.21
C ALA A 97 15.36 -4.47 0.92
N ILE A 98 15.75 -4.98 -0.24
CA ILE A 98 15.09 -4.72 -1.54
C ILE A 98 13.67 -5.32 -1.57
N GLU A 99 13.51 -6.56 -1.09
CA GLU A 99 12.19 -7.22 -0.97
C GLU A 99 11.26 -6.42 -0.04
N HIS A 100 11.75 -6.04 1.14
CA HIS A 100 10.98 -5.22 2.09
C HIS A 100 10.60 -3.85 1.51
N ASN A 101 11.53 -3.18 0.82
CA ASN A 101 11.28 -1.89 0.18
C ASN A 101 10.18 -1.99 -0.90
N LYS A 102 10.21 -3.06 -1.72
CA LYS A 102 9.16 -3.35 -2.71
C LYS A 102 7.78 -3.46 -2.05
N THR A 103 7.65 -4.28 -0.99
CA THR A 103 6.38 -4.44 -0.25
C THR A 103 5.90 -3.11 0.36
N MET A 104 6.80 -2.31 0.92
CA MET A 104 6.47 -0.98 1.45
C MET A 104 6.00 -0.02 0.35
N ARG A 105 6.56 -0.09 -0.86
CA ARG A 105 6.14 0.72 -2.00
C ARG A 105 4.76 0.32 -2.51
N GLU A 106 4.49 -0.99 -2.58
CA GLU A 106 3.19 -1.52 -2.99
C GLU A 106 2.10 -1.09 -2.01
N TYR A 107 2.32 -1.23 -0.70
CA TYR A 107 1.43 -0.71 0.34
C TYR A 107 1.17 0.79 0.22
N ALA A 108 2.21 1.61 0.05
CA ALA A 108 2.08 3.06 -0.06
C ALA A 108 1.28 3.48 -1.32
N ARG A 109 1.53 2.81 -2.46
CA ARG A 109 0.76 3.02 -3.70
C ARG A 109 -0.73 2.69 -3.50
N ASP A 110 -1.02 1.55 -2.91
CA ASP A 110 -2.40 1.09 -2.75
C ASP A 110 -3.18 1.99 -1.77
N TYR A 111 -2.49 2.55 -0.76
CA TYR A 111 -3.05 3.59 0.11
C TYR A 111 -3.30 4.91 -0.63
N VAL A 112 -2.40 5.36 -1.51
CA VAL A 112 -2.63 6.52 -2.40
C VAL A 112 -3.85 6.31 -3.30
N HIS A 113 -4.04 5.09 -3.84
CA HIS A 113 -5.19 4.75 -4.66
C HIS A 113 -6.50 4.86 -3.84
N MET A 114 -6.53 4.28 -2.64
CA MET A 114 -7.68 4.36 -1.74
C MET A 114 -8.06 5.82 -1.40
N LEU A 115 -7.08 6.64 -1.02
CA LEU A 115 -7.31 8.06 -0.72
C LEU A 115 -7.80 8.85 -1.94
N THR A 116 -7.26 8.55 -3.13
CA THR A 116 -7.68 9.19 -4.39
C THR A 116 -9.12 8.85 -4.74
N ALA A 117 -9.53 7.59 -4.57
CA ALA A 117 -10.92 7.15 -4.76
C ALA A 117 -11.87 7.81 -3.76
N ALA A 118 -11.48 7.88 -2.47
CA ALA A 118 -12.25 8.60 -1.45
C ALA A 118 -12.45 10.08 -1.82
N ARG A 119 -11.38 10.78 -2.22
CA ARG A 119 -11.44 12.19 -2.67
C ARG A 119 -12.40 12.38 -3.84
N GLN A 120 -12.39 11.48 -4.82
CA GLN A 120 -13.32 11.53 -5.96
C GLN A 120 -14.78 11.38 -5.52
N ALA A 121 -15.07 10.46 -4.59
CA ALA A 121 -16.41 10.27 -4.04
C ALA A 121 -16.93 11.49 -3.26
N TYR A 122 -16.07 12.13 -2.45
CA TYR A 122 -16.41 13.37 -1.75
C TYR A 122 -16.71 14.51 -2.73
N ALA A 123 -15.84 14.74 -3.73
CA ALA A 123 -16.03 15.78 -4.73
C ALA A 123 -17.31 15.60 -5.55
N ALA A 124 -17.66 14.35 -5.90
CA ALA A 124 -18.92 14.05 -6.59
C ALA A 124 -20.14 14.34 -5.69
N THR A 125 -20.08 13.99 -4.41
CA THR A 125 -21.16 14.26 -3.44
C THR A 125 -21.38 15.76 -3.24
N GLU A 126 -20.31 16.54 -3.12
CA GLU A 126 -20.38 18.00 -2.97
C GLU A 126 -20.95 18.69 -4.23
N ALA A 127 -20.57 18.22 -5.41
CA ALA A 127 -21.12 18.70 -6.68
C ALA A 127 -22.62 18.39 -6.85
N VAL A 128 -23.09 17.21 -6.43
CA VAL A 128 -24.51 16.85 -6.47
C VAL A 128 -25.31 17.71 -5.48
N ASN A 129 -24.86 17.82 -4.22
CA ASN A 129 -25.58 18.58 -3.20
C ASN A 129 -25.69 20.08 -3.57
N SER A 130 -24.62 20.68 -4.11
CA SER A 130 -24.64 22.07 -4.55
C SER A 130 -25.50 22.32 -5.81
N ALA A 131 -25.66 21.31 -6.68
CA ALA A 131 -26.57 21.38 -7.81
C ALA A 131 -28.05 21.27 -7.39
N THR A 132 -28.37 20.40 -6.41
CA THR A 132 -29.72 20.28 -5.84
C THR A 132 -30.16 21.59 -5.20
N LEU A 133 -29.37 22.15 -4.28
CA LEU A 133 -29.70 23.40 -3.57
C LEU A 133 -29.96 24.56 -4.55
N ARG A 134 -29.11 24.72 -5.57
CA ARG A 134 -29.31 25.75 -6.63
C ARG A 134 -30.60 25.56 -7.43
N SER A 135 -31.11 24.33 -7.52
CA SER A 135 -32.36 24.00 -8.23
C SER A 135 -33.61 24.17 -7.36
N GLU A 136 -33.45 24.30 -6.04
CA GLU A 136 -34.52 24.52 -5.06
C GLU A 136 -34.68 26.02 -4.69
N GLU A 137 -33.68 26.85 -4.98
CA GLU A 137 -33.66 28.30 -4.72
C GLU A 137 -34.14 29.18 -5.92
N GLY A 138 -34.68 28.57 -6.99
CA GLY A 138 -35.09 29.26 -8.23
C GLY A 138 -36.52 28.98 -8.66
#